data_AF-A0A7K1ZLY4-F1
#
_entry.id   AF-A0A7K1ZLY4-F1
#
_cell.length_a   1.000
_cell.length_b   1.000
_cell.length_c   1.000
_cell.angle_alpha   90.00
_cell.angle_beta   90.00
_cell.angle_gamma   90.00
#
_symmetry.space_group_name_H-M   'P 1'
#
loop_
_entity.id
_entity.type
_entity.pdbx_description
1 polymer ?
#
loop_
_entity_poly.entity_id
_entity_poly.type
_entity_poly.pdbx_seq_one_letter_code
_entity_poly.pdbx_strand_id
1 'polypeptide(L)'
;MSEQTDSTSEEQDTIGKESPSVPSREVDEQGSDLAELRGLYTSQAETIKELHCRMDKFDKTLARIGNHLGILRGSHARSEILGKLSLVADYFSYNVLDSLSRGDILDLSRTVAQGLAVSPGDLKSFTEADAIIKVANQNGDHIYLALEISFTVAEKDISRATRNAGYIKHATGIETFAVVAGVDILPEVQERTNAGEALFYPIPARELAPE
;
A
#
# COMPACT_ATOMS: atom_id res chain seq x y z
N MET A 1 -86.97 -19.02 -6.36
CA MET A 1 -86.93 -20.12 -7.34
C MET A 1 -85.74 -20.96 -6.92
N SER A 2 -85.84 -21.87 -5.96
CA SER A 2 -86.70 -23.06 -5.88
C SER A 2 -86.66 -23.84 -7.18
N GLU A 3 -85.82 -24.88 -7.22
CA GLU A 3 -86.23 -26.21 -7.66
C GLU A 3 -85.23 -27.26 -7.16
N GLN A 4 -85.76 -28.14 -6.30
CA GLN A 4 -85.29 -29.50 -6.05
C GLN A 4 -85.56 -30.38 -7.29
N THR A 5 -84.84 -31.50 -7.35
CA THR A 5 -85.10 -32.82 -7.98
C THR A 5 -83.86 -33.28 -8.74
N ASP A 6 -83.52 -34.55 -8.87
CA ASP A 6 -83.82 -35.78 -8.15
C ASP A 6 -82.72 -36.76 -8.59
N SER A 7 -82.50 -37.76 -7.76
CA SER A 7 -81.71 -38.97 -7.95
C SER A 7 -81.83 -39.66 -9.32
N THR A 8 -80.73 -40.25 -9.82
CA THR A 8 -80.68 -41.66 -10.27
C THR A 8 -79.25 -42.13 -10.54
N SER A 9 -79.12 -43.45 -10.46
CA SER A 9 -77.99 -44.32 -10.22
C SER A 9 -77.25 -44.83 -11.47
N GLU A 10 -76.04 -45.34 -11.23
CA GLU A 10 -75.34 -46.43 -11.94
C GLU A 10 -75.08 -46.32 -13.45
N GLU A 11 -73.80 -46.23 -13.81
CA GLU A 11 -73.18 -47.28 -14.63
C GLU A 11 -71.65 -47.24 -14.49
N GLN A 12 -71.09 -48.38 -14.10
CA GLN A 12 -69.66 -48.64 -14.06
C GLN A 12 -69.18 -48.85 -15.50
N ASP A 13 -68.29 -48.00 -15.98
CA ASP A 13 -67.52 -48.28 -17.18
C ASP A 13 -66.03 -48.37 -16.83
N THR A 14 -65.57 -49.62 -16.80
CA THR A 14 -64.19 -50.02 -16.58
C THR A 14 -63.34 -49.58 -17.75
N ILE A 15 -62.81 -48.35 -17.70
CA ILE A 15 -61.73 -47.92 -18.57
C ILE A 15 -60.47 -48.69 -18.15
N GLY A 16 -60.10 -49.67 -18.98
CA GLY A 16 -58.81 -50.35 -18.92
C GLY A 16 -57.69 -49.32 -18.95
N LYS A 17 -57.09 -49.06 -17.79
CA LYS A 17 -55.79 -48.39 -17.68
C LYS A 17 -54.73 -49.40 -18.11
N GLU A 18 -54.47 -49.48 -19.41
CA GLU A 18 -53.16 -49.92 -19.86
C GLU A 18 -52.15 -48.90 -19.32
N SER A 19 -51.45 -49.27 -18.26
CA SER A 19 -50.27 -48.53 -17.83
C SER A 19 -49.23 -48.68 -18.94
N PRO A 20 -48.76 -47.60 -19.57
CA PRO A 20 -47.65 -47.71 -20.49
C PRO A 20 -46.48 -48.25 -19.68
N SER A 21 -46.01 -49.45 -20.08
CA SER A 21 -44.78 -50.02 -19.56
C SER A 21 -43.65 -49.12 -20.02
N VAL A 22 -43.18 -48.26 -19.11
CA VAL A 22 -41.97 -47.47 -19.32
C VAL A 22 -40.84 -48.47 -19.57
N PRO A 23 -40.11 -48.38 -20.70
CA PRO A 23 -39.02 -49.29 -21.00
C PRO A 23 -37.95 -49.11 -19.92
N SER A 24 -37.75 -50.14 -19.09
CA SER A 24 -36.84 -50.12 -17.94
C SER A 24 -35.36 -49.91 -18.30
N ARG A 25 -35.02 -49.74 -19.59
CA ARG A 25 -33.67 -49.43 -20.08
C ARG A 25 -33.35 -47.93 -20.13
N GLU A 26 -34.34 -47.04 -20.31
CA GLU A 26 -34.08 -45.59 -20.42
C GLU A 26 -33.77 -44.93 -19.07
N VAL A 27 -34.24 -45.52 -17.96
CA VAL A 27 -34.04 -44.99 -16.60
C VAL A 27 -32.61 -45.22 -16.10
N ASP A 28 -31.97 -46.33 -16.51
CA ASP A 28 -30.61 -46.67 -16.12
C ASP A 28 -29.56 -45.82 -16.87
N GLU A 29 -29.80 -45.51 -18.15
CA GLU A 29 -28.92 -44.63 -18.95
C GLU A 29 -28.99 -43.18 -18.45
N GLN A 30 -30.18 -42.65 -18.14
CA GLN A 30 -30.33 -41.30 -17.56
C GLN A 30 -29.69 -41.16 -16.17
N GLY A 31 -29.69 -42.23 -15.37
CA GLY A 31 -29.02 -42.26 -14.07
C GLY A 31 -27.48 -42.23 -14.18
N SER A 32 -26.94 -42.89 -15.22
CA SER A 32 -25.51 -42.89 -15.53
C SER A 32 -25.01 -41.51 -15.97
N ASP A 33 -25.74 -40.85 -16.88
CA ASP A 33 -25.36 -39.53 -17.40
C ASP A 33 -25.37 -38.45 -16.31
N LEU A 34 -26.34 -38.50 -15.38
CA LEU A 34 -26.39 -37.58 -14.25
C LEU A 34 -25.27 -37.81 -13.23
N ALA A 35 -24.81 -39.05 -13.06
CA ALA A 35 -23.68 -39.37 -12.20
C ALA A 35 -22.36 -38.86 -12.81
N GLU A 36 -22.18 -39.02 -14.12
CA GLU A 36 -21.01 -38.51 -14.84
C GLU A 36 -20.97 -36.98 -14.82
N LEU A 37 -22.11 -36.32 -15.06
CA LEU A 37 -22.23 -34.87 -14.99
C LEU A 37 -21.90 -34.33 -13.59
N ARG A 38 -22.39 -34.98 -12.52
CA ARG A 38 -22.03 -34.62 -11.15
C ARG A 38 -20.53 -34.79 -10.88
N GLY A 39 -19.93 -35.88 -11.36
CA GLY A 39 -18.49 -36.11 -11.26
C GLY A 39 -17.67 -35.01 -11.93
N LEU A 40 -18.09 -34.59 -13.13
CA LEU A 40 -17.49 -33.47 -13.85
C LEU A 40 -17.60 -32.15 -13.06
N TYR A 41 -18.78 -31.82 -12.54
CA TYR A 41 -18.97 -30.61 -11.73
C TYR A 41 -18.13 -30.63 -10.45
N THR A 42 -18.01 -31.78 -9.78
CA THR A 42 -17.15 -31.91 -8.59
C THR A 42 -15.67 -31.71 -8.95
N SER A 43 -15.19 -32.36 -10.02
CA SER A 43 -13.82 -32.20 -10.51
C SER A 43 -13.51 -30.75 -10.93
N GLN A 44 -14.47 -30.09 -11.58
CA GLN A 44 -14.35 -28.68 -11.97
C GLN A 44 -14.30 -27.76 -10.74
N ALA A 45 -15.14 -28.01 -9.73
CA ALA A 45 -15.14 -27.25 -8.48
C ALA A 45 -13.81 -27.39 -7.72
N GLU A 46 -13.24 -28.60 -7.69
CA GLU A 46 -11.93 -28.86 -7.09
C GLU A 46 -10.81 -28.12 -7.83
N THR A 47 -10.85 -28.13 -9.17
CA THR A 47 -9.88 -27.41 -10.02
C THR A 47 -9.94 -25.90 -9.80
N ILE A 48 -11.16 -25.33 -9.73
CA ILE A 48 -11.35 -23.90 -9.46
C ILE A 48 -10.81 -23.53 -8.07
N LYS A 49 -11.05 -24.37 -7.06
CA LYS A 49 -10.53 -24.16 -5.71
C LYS A 49 -9.01 -24.22 -5.66
N GLU A 50 -8.39 -25.15 -6.38
CA GLU A 50 -6.94 -25.22 -6.50
C GLU A 50 -6.36 -23.98 -7.19
N LEU A 51 -6.99 -23.53 -8.28
CA LEU A 51 -6.58 -22.31 -8.99
C LEU A 51 -6.65 -21.08 -8.08
N HIS A 52 -7.74 -20.89 -7.33
CA HIS A 52 -7.82 -19.79 -6.35
C HIS A 52 -6.71 -19.88 -5.30
N CYS A 53 -6.43 -21.07 -4.76
CA CYS A 53 -5.36 -21.26 -3.80
C CYS A 53 -3.97 -20.93 -4.40
N ARG A 54 -3.76 -21.26 -5.68
CA ARG A 54 -2.52 -20.91 -6.39
C ARG A 54 -2.44 -19.40 -6.63
N MET A 55 -3.53 -18.76 -7.06
CA MET A 55 -3.59 -17.30 -7.27
C MET A 55 -3.27 -16.55 -5.97
N ASP A 56 -3.88 -16.93 -4.84
CA ASP A 56 -3.58 -16.33 -3.52
C ASP A 56 -2.10 -16.43 -3.14
N LYS A 57 -1.46 -17.57 -3.45
CA LYS A 57 -0.02 -17.77 -3.20
C LYS A 57 0.83 -16.90 -4.12
N PHE A 58 0.42 -16.75 -5.39
CA PHE A 58 1.08 -15.86 -6.34
C PHE A 58 0.98 -14.40 -5.89
N ASP A 59 -0.20 -13.92 -5.49
CA ASP A 59 -0.39 -12.54 -5.03
C ASP A 59 0.45 -12.23 -3.79
N LYS A 60 0.50 -13.15 -2.83
CA LYS A 60 1.39 -13.02 -1.65
C LYS A 60 2.86 -12.96 -2.02
N THR A 61 3.26 -13.71 -3.05
CA THR A 61 4.64 -13.72 -3.55
C THR A 61 4.96 -12.42 -4.27
N LEU A 62 4.08 -11.95 -5.14
CA LEU A 62 4.22 -10.67 -5.83
C LEU A 62 4.27 -9.49 -4.85
N ALA A 63 3.43 -9.49 -3.82
CA ALA A 63 3.47 -8.50 -2.75
C ALA A 63 4.83 -8.50 -2.02
N ARG A 64 5.38 -9.68 -1.71
CA ARG A 64 6.71 -9.79 -1.08
C ARG A 64 7.83 -9.29 -1.99
N ILE A 65 7.81 -9.67 -3.27
CA ILE A 65 8.80 -9.20 -4.25
C ILE A 65 8.71 -7.68 -4.40
N GLY A 66 7.50 -7.14 -4.51
CA GLY A 66 7.26 -5.70 -4.56
C GLY A 66 7.84 -4.97 -3.36
N ASN A 67 7.62 -5.51 -2.15
CA ASN A 67 8.19 -4.94 -0.92
C ASN A 67 9.72 -4.96 -0.92
N HIS A 68 10.34 -6.07 -1.33
CA HIS A 68 11.80 -6.17 -1.40
C HIS A 68 12.40 -5.21 -2.44
N LEU A 69 11.77 -5.10 -3.62
CA LEU A 69 12.18 -4.13 -4.64
C LEU A 69 12.03 -2.69 -4.15
N GLY A 70 10.95 -2.39 -3.42
CA GLY A 70 10.75 -1.08 -2.80
C GLY A 70 11.85 -0.72 -1.82
N ILE A 71 12.24 -1.66 -0.94
CA ILE A 71 13.34 -1.47 0.02
C ILE A 71 14.68 -1.27 -0.72
N LEU A 72 14.98 -2.09 -1.72
CA LEU A 72 16.22 -2.01 -2.47
C LEU A 72 16.36 -0.66 -3.20
N ARG A 73 15.29 -0.24 -3.90
CA ARG A 73 15.25 1.05 -4.60
C ARG A 73 15.37 2.23 -3.64
N GLY A 74 14.69 2.16 -2.49
CA GLY A 74 14.79 3.18 -1.44
C GLY A 74 16.21 3.29 -0.88
N SER A 75 16.87 2.15 -0.62
CA SER A 75 18.26 2.14 -0.16
C SER A 75 19.23 2.73 -1.17
N HIS A 76 19.02 2.46 -2.47
CA HIS A 76 19.85 3.02 -3.52
C HIS A 76 19.64 4.54 -3.66
N ALA A 77 18.38 4.99 -3.68
CA ALA A 77 18.03 6.41 -3.68
C ALA A 77 18.65 7.15 -2.49
N ARG A 78 18.56 6.57 -1.29
CA ARG A 78 19.19 7.11 -0.08
C ARG A 78 20.70 7.22 -0.24
N SER A 79 21.37 6.14 -0.67
CA SER A 79 22.82 6.15 -0.83
C SER A 79 23.28 7.24 -1.80
N GLU A 80 22.58 7.40 -2.92
CA GLU A 80 22.92 8.37 -3.95
C GLU A 80 22.79 9.81 -3.44
N ILE A 81 21.68 10.12 -2.76
CA ILE A 81 21.41 11.47 -2.27
C ILE A 81 22.26 11.84 -1.07
N LEU A 82 22.58 10.89 -0.18
CA LEU A 82 23.48 11.16 0.94
C LEU A 82 24.89 11.55 0.48
N GLY A 83 25.35 11.06 -0.67
CA GLY A 83 26.61 11.50 -1.30
C GLY A 83 26.54 12.89 -1.94
N LYS A 84 25.34 13.44 -2.13
CA LYS A 84 25.05 14.64 -2.93
C LYS A 84 24.24 15.71 -2.16
N LEU A 85 24.31 15.73 -0.83
CA LEU A 85 23.54 16.66 0.00
C LEU A 85 23.77 18.14 -0.36
N SER A 86 24.94 18.50 -0.87
CA SER A 86 25.22 19.85 -1.38
C SER A 86 24.36 20.22 -2.58
N LEU A 87 24.07 19.28 -3.48
CA LEU A 87 23.19 19.51 -4.63
C LEU A 87 21.74 19.70 -4.20
N VAL A 88 21.30 18.96 -3.17
CA VAL A 88 19.97 19.14 -2.59
C VAL A 88 19.82 20.54 -2.00
N ALA A 89 20.81 21.01 -1.24
CA ALA A 89 20.79 22.36 -0.66
C ALA A 89 20.84 23.44 -1.76
N ASP A 90 21.71 23.28 -2.75
CA ASP A 90 21.87 24.22 -3.87
C ASP A 90 20.59 24.35 -4.71
N TYR A 91 19.85 23.25 -4.90
CA TYR A 91 18.54 23.26 -5.57
C TYR A 91 17.55 24.23 -4.91
N PHE A 92 17.64 24.41 -3.59
CA PHE A 92 16.83 25.37 -2.83
C PHE A 92 17.56 26.70 -2.57
N SER A 93 18.66 26.97 -3.28
CA SER A 93 19.50 28.17 -3.12
C SER A 93 20.09 28.33 -1.71
N TYR A 94 20.47 27.22 -1.09
CA TYR A 94 21.12 27.20 0.22
C TYR A 94 22.57 26.72 0.14
N ASN A 95 23.42 27.27 1.00
CA ASN A 95 24.81 26.82 1.14
C ASN A 95 24.94 25.85 2.30
N VAL A 96 25.48 24.66 2.07
CA VAL A 96 25.70 23.69 3.16
C VAL A 96 26.78 24.22 4.10
N LEU A 97 26.44 24.30 5.39
CA LEU A 97 27.37 24.61 6.46
C LEU A 97 27.87 23.34 7.14
N ASP A 98 26.95 22.40 7.40
CA ASP A 98 27.25 21.17 8.10
C ASP A 98 26.19 20.09 7.82
N SER A 99 26.56 18.83 8.02
CA SER A 99 25.64 17.69 8.03
C SER A 99 25.73 17.00 9.37
N LEU A 100 24.61 16.87 10.08
CA LEU A 100 24.60 16.29 11.40
C LEU A 100 24.98 14.82 11.34
N SER A 101 25.94 14.44 12.18
CA SER A 101 26.33 13.06 12.38
C SER A 101 25.24 12.31 13.16
N ARG A 102 25.31 10.98 13.17
CA ARG A 102 24.41 10.16 13.99
C ARG A 102 24.48 10.53 15.48
N GLY A 103 25.66 10.94 15.96
CA GLY A 103 25.86 11.41 17.33
C GLY A 103 25.04 12.67 17.60
N ASP A 104 25.14 13.66 16.71
CA ASP A 104 24.40 14.93 16.84
C ASP A 104 22.88 14.72 16.83
N ILE A 105 22.40 13.81 15.97
CA ILE A 105 20.96 13.47 15.91
C ILE A 105 20.51 12.79 17.22
N LEU A 106 21.33 11.90 17.79
CA LEU A 106 21.04 11.28 19.08
C LEU A 106 21.01 12.32 20.20
N ASP A 107 21.93 13.27 20.21
CA ASP A 107 21.98 14.33 21.20
C ASP A 107 20.75 15.24 21.08
N LEU A 108 20.38 15.65 19.86
CA LEU A 108 19.12 16.36 19.61
C LEU A 108 17.90 15.58 20.09
N SER A 109 17.85 14.27 19.86
CA SER A 109 16.71 13.44 20.28
C SER A 109 16.53 13.42 21.80
N ARG A 110 17.62 13.53 22.58
CA ARG A 110 17.54 13.64 24.04
C ARG A 110 16.98 14.99 24.47
N THR A 111 17.38 16.07 23.81
CA THR A 111 16.81 17.41 24.04
C THR A 111 15.31 17.43 23.73
N VAL A 112 14.90 16.83 22.60
CA VAL A 112 13.49 16.69 22.22
C VAL A 112 12.71 15.91 23.29
N ALA A 113 13.24 14.78 23.77
CA ALA A 113 12.59 13.96 24.78
C ALA A 113 12.41 14.67 26.14
N GLN A 114 13.27 15.64 26.46
CA GLN A 114 13.16 16.44 27.68
C GLN A 114 12.17 17.60 27.55
N GLY A 115 12.05 18.18 26.35
CA GLY A 115 11.20 19.36 26.09
C GLY A 115 9.78 19.05 25.61
N LEU A 116 9.54 17.84 25.06
CA LEU A 116 8.27 17.44 24.48
C LEU A 116 7.85 16.05 24.99
N ALA A 117 6.54 15.88 25.21
CA ALA A 117 5.94 14.57 25.43
C ALA A 117 5.88 13.80 24.09
N VAL A 118 7.01 13.22 23.67
CA VAL A 118 7.13 12.46 22.43
C VAL A 118 7.07 10.96 22.72
N SER A 119 6.37 10.21 21.87
CA SER A 119 6.32 8.76 21.99
C SER A 119 7.70 8.13 21.73
N PRO A 120 8.06 7.00 22.38
CA PRO A 120 9.31 6.30 22.10
C PRO A 120 9.45 5.89 20.61
N GLY A 121 8.33 5.59 19.96
CA GLY A 121 8.30 5.24 18.53
C GLY A 121 8.66 6.43 17.63
N ASP A 122 8.14 7.61 17.94
CA ASP A 122 8.47 8.84 17.20
C ASP A 122 9.91 9.28 17.43
N LEU A 123 10.43 9.16 18.66
CA LEU A 123 11.84 9.43 18.95
C LEU A 123 12.76 8.47 18.19
N LYS A 124 12.43 7.17 18.17
CA LYS A 124 13.18 6.20 17.37
C LYS A 124 13.15 6.60 15.89
N SER A 125 11.98 6.90 15.35
CA SER A 125 11.83 7.34 13.96
C SER A 125 12.61 8.63 13.66
N PHE A 126 12.65 9.58 14.59
CA PHE A 126 13.45 10.81 14.45
C PHE A 126 14.94 10.50 14.41
N THR A 127 15.43 9.60 15.26
CA THR A 127 16.84 9.20 15.19
C THR A 127 17.18 8.56 13.86
N GLU A 128 16.23 7.87 13.22
CA GLU A 128 16.37 7.20 11.93
C GLU A 128 16.16 8.11 10.70
N ALA A 129 16.04 9.43 10.89
CA ALA A 129 16.01 10.40 9.80
C ALA A 129 17.15 10.15 8.79
N ASP A 130 16.87 10.36 7.51
CA ASP A 130 17.85 10.05 6.46
C ASP A 130 19.03 11.01 6.48
N ALA A 131 18.74 12.32 6.56
CA ALA A 131 19.74 13.35 6.79
C ALA A 131 19.13 14.57 7.52
N ILE A 132 19.96 15.25 8.31
CA ILE A 132 19.67 16.59 8.80
C ILE A 132 20.87 17.46 8.45
N ILE A 133 20.65 18.50 7.65
CA ILE A 133 21.71 19.40 7.20
C ILE A 133 21.47 20.81 7.70
N LYS A 134 22.55 21.45 8.15
CA LYS A 134 22.57 22.86 8.50
C LYS A 134 23.03 23.64 7.28
N VAL A 135 22.25 24.64 6.89
CA VAL A 135 22.52 25.42 5.69
C VAL A 135 22.38 26.91 6.00
N ALA A 136 22.97 27.75 5.14
CA ALA A 136 22.77 29.20 5.15
C ALA A 136 21.88 29.62 3.98
N ASN A 137 20.91 30.48 4.26
CA ASN A 137 20.13 31.16 3.21
C ASN A 137 20.96 32.27 2.53
N GLN A 138 20.37 32.90 1.51
CA GLN A 138 21.03 34.00 0.78
C GLN A 138 21.32 35.24 1.65
N ASN A 139 20.60 35.39 2.76
CA ASN A 139 20.82 36.47 3.74
C ASN A 139 21.89 36.11 4.79
N GLY A 140 22.39 34.87 4.78
CA GLY A 140 23.34 34.35 5.76
C GLY A 140 22.69 33.76 7.02
N ASP A 141 21.36 33.69 7.11
CA ASP A 141 20.69 33.08 8.25
C ASP A 141 20.88 31.56 8.22
N HIS A 142 21.13 31.00 9.41
CA HIS A 142 21.24 29.56 9.57
C HIS A 142 19.86 28.92 9.67
N ILE A 143 19.64 27.89 8.86
CA ILE A 143 18.43 27.06 8.88
C ILE A 143 18.83 25.58 8.87
N TYR A 144 17.91 24.71 9.27
CA TYR A 144 18.06 23.26 9.10
C TYR A 144 17.13 22.74 8.00
N LEU A 145 17.55 21.67 7.33
CA LEU A 145 16.70 20.88 6.46
C LEU A 145 16.62 19.46 7.03
N ALA A 146 15.40 19.00 7.29
CA ALA A 146 15.12 17.62 7.70
C ALA A 146 14.75 16.80 6.46
N LEU A 147 15.68 15.96 6.00
CA LEU A 147 15.55 15.19 4.77
C LEU A 147 14.96 13.80 5.02
N GLU A 148 13.95 13.44 4.24
CA GLU A 148 13.44 12.08 4.08
C GLU A 148 13.54 11.67 2.61
N ILE A 149 14.17 10.53 2.34
CA ILE A 149 14.51 10.06 0.99
C ILE A 149 13.76 8.76 0.72
N SER A 150 12.97 8.74 -0.34
CA SER A 150 12.27 7.55 -0.79
C SER A 150 12.31 7.45 -2.31
N PHE A 151 12.16 6.25 -2.87
CA PHE A 151 12.07 6.10 -4.32
C PHE A 151 10.79 6.77 -4.86
N THR A 152 9.67 6.51 -4.18
CA THR A 152 8.37 7.16 -4.43
C THR A 152 7.92 7.82 -3.13
N VAL A 153 7.79 9.15 -3.15
CA VAL A 153 7.39 9.96 -2.00
C VAL A 153 5.90 9.76 -1.71
N ALA A 154 5.61 9.30 -0.51
CA ALA A 154 4.26 9.04 -0.02
C ALA A 154 3.93 9.88 1.23
N GLU A 155 2.67 9.83 1.68
CA GLU A 155 2.17 10.64 2.80
C GLU A 155 3.02 10.49 4.08
N LYS A 156 3.47 9.27 4.35
CA LYS A 156 4.33 8.95 5.49
C LYS A 156 5.66 9.71 5.45
N ASP A 157 6.21 9.99 4.26
CA ASP A 157 7.51 10.63 4.11
C ASP A 157 7.39 12.12 4.44
N ILE A 158 6.33 12.78 3.99
CA ILE A 158 5.99 14.16 4.39
C ILE A 158 5.77 14.24 5.90
N SER A 159 4.91 13.37 6.44
CA SER A 159 4.59 13.38 7.87
C SER A 159 5.84 13.18 8.72
N ARG A 160 6.77 12.31 8.30
CA ARG A 160 8.08 12.14 8.95
C ARG A 160 8.94 13.40 8.83
N ALA A 161 9.11 13.95 7.63
CA ALA A 161 9.95 15.12 7.39
C ALA A 161 9.45 16.34 8.19
N THR A 162 8.14 16.62 8.15
CA THR A 162 7.49 17.72 8.89
C THR A 162 7.60 17.54 10.39
N ARG A 163 7.34 16.33 10.91
CA ARG A 163 7.50 16.04 12.33
C ARG A 163 8.96 16.23 12.77
N ASN A 164 9.91 15.70 12.01
CA ASN A 164 11.34 15.81 12.30
C ASN A 164 11.80 17.28 12.26
N ALA A 165 11.34 18.06 11.28
CA ALA A 165 11.59 19.50 11.21
C ALA A 165 11.06 20.23 12.46
N GLY A 166 9.86 19.88 12.91
CA GLY A 166 9.28 20.40 14.15
C GLY A 166 10.12 20.07 15.39
N TYR A 167 10.62 18.84 15.50
CA TYR A 167 11.51 18.43 16.59
C TYR A 167 12.84 19.18 16.60
N ILE A 168 13.47 19.37 15.44
CA ILE A 168 14.72 20.13 15.33
C ILE A 168 14.49 21.59 15.69
N LYS A 169 13.43 22.21 15.16
CA LYS A 169 13.06 23.60 15.50
C LYS A 169 12.79 23.76 16.99
N HIS A 170 12.11 22.81 17.62
CA HIS A 170 11.89 22.82 19.07
C HIS A 170 13.21 22.73 19.84
N ALA A 171 14.09 21.78 19.48
CA ALA A 171 15.34 21.54 20.21
C ALA A 171 16.38 22.65 20.03
N THR A 172 16.40 23.30 18.87
CA THR A 172 17.45 24.27 18.50
C THR A 172 16.99 25.72 18.52
N GLY A 173 15.69 25.97 18.44
CA GLY A 173 15.11 27.31 18.21
C GLY A 173 15.36 27.85 16.79
N ILE A 174 16.03 27.10 15.92
CA ILE A 174 16.41 27.52 14.57
C ILE A 174 15.34 27.10 13.58
N GLU A 175 15.06 27.95 12.58
CA GLU A 175 14.13 27.63 11.52
C GLU A 175 14.55 26.34 10.80
N THR A 176 13.58 25.45 10.59
CA THR A 176 13.82 24.14 10.00
C THR A 176 12.74 23.85 8.97
N PHE A 177 13.15 23.45 7.77
CA PHE A 177 12.24 23.03 6.70
C PHE A 177 12.22 21.51 6.57
N ALA A 178 11.03 20.97 6.30
CA ALA A 178 10.85 19.60 5.89
C ALA A 178 11.22 19.47 4.41
N VAL A 179 12.02 18.46 4.07
CA VAL A 179 12.38 18.17 2.68
C VAL A 179 12.17 16.70 2.42
N VAL A 180 11.47 16.40 1.32
CA VAL A 180 11.33 15.05 0.79
C VAL A 180 12.06 14.95 -0.55
N ALA A 181 12.81 13.87 -0.73
CA ALA A 181 13.53 13.60 -1.97
C ALA A 181 13.09 12.27 -2.56
N GLY A 182 12.78 12.23 -3.85
CA GLY A 182 12.41 11.00 -4.54
C GLY A 182 12.32 11.12 -6.05
N VAL A 183 12.22 9.97 -6.73
CA VAL A 183 12.05 9.93 -8.20
C VAL A 183 10.64 10.33 -8.57
N ASP A 184 9.69 9.70 -7.90
CA ASP A 184 8.26 9.92 -8.08
C ASP A 184 7.67 10.48 -6.79
N ILE A 185 6.56 11.17 -6.93
CA ILE A 185 5.75 11.69 -5.82
C ILE A 185 4.30 11.34 -6.08
N LEU A 186 3.63 10.77 -5.08
CA LEU A 186 2.22 10.40 -5.24
C LEU A 186 1.36 11.66 -5.38
N PRO A 187 0.29 11.64 -6.21
CA PRO A 187 -0.52 12.83 -6.47
C PRO A 187 -1.06 13.50 -5.20
N GLU A 188 -1.54 12.71 -4.23
CA GLU A 188 -2.04 13.22 -2.95
C GLU A 188 -0.97 13.94 -2.12
N VAL A 189 0.31 13.63 -2.35
CA VAL A 189 1.44 14.25 -1.67
C VAL A 189 1.93 15.50 -2.41
N GLN A 190 1.85 15.49 -3.73
CA GLN A 190 2.22 16.63 -4.58
C GLN A 190 1.44 17.89 -4.18
N GLU A 191 0.15 17.75 -3.84
CA GLU A 191 -0.67 18.88 -3.37
C GLU A 191 -0.11 19.50 -2.08
N ARG A 192 0.35 18.68 -1.14
CA ARG A 192 0.93 19.13 0.15
C ARG A 192 2.29 19.82 -0.04
N THR A 193 3.12 19.31 -0.95
CA THR A 193 4.38 19.99 -1.29
C THR A 193 4.13 21.31 -2.00
N ASN A 194 3.12 21.38 -2.89
CA ASN A 194 2.72 22.62 -3.55
C ASN A 194 2.14 23.65 -2.56
N ALA A 195 1.49 23.19 -1.49
CA ALA A 195 1.02 24.02 -0.39
C ALA A 195 2.14 24.50 0.55
N GLY A 196 3.39 24.06 0.34
CA GLY A 196 4.55 24.48 1.13
C GLY A 196 4.74 23.73 2.45
N GLU A 197 4.03 22.61 2.65
CA GLU A 197 4.20 21.80 3.88
C GLU A 197 5.59 21.14 3.94
N ALA A 198 6.10 20.71 2.80
CA ALA A 198 7.46 20.22 2.63
C ALA A 198 8.01 20.61 1.27
N LEU A 199 9.31 20.83 1.21
CA LEU A 199 10.04 21.05 -0.04
C LEU A 199 10.28 19.71 -0.73
N PHE A 200 10.12 19.68 -2.06
CA PHE A 200 10.38 18.48 -2.85
C PHE A 200 11.67 18.63 -3.67
N TYR A 201 12.57 17.66 -3.52
CA TYR A 201 13.76 17.51 -4.35
C TYR A 201 13.58 16.32 -5.31
N PRO A 202 13.47 16.55 -6.63
CA PRO A 202 13.33 15.46 -7.60
C PRO A 202 14.66 14.76 -7.81
N ILE A 203 14.68 13.43 -7.67
CA ILE A 203 15.83 12.57 -7.99
C ILE A 203 15.69 12.11 -9.45
N PRO A 204 16.58 12.51 -10.36
CA PRO A 204 16.48 12.06 -11.75
C PRO A 204 16.63 10.53 -11.82
N ALA A 205 15.70 9.84 -12.48
CA ALA A 205 15.71 8.36 -12.57
C ALA A 205 17.03 7.79 -13.12
N ARG A 206 17.70 8.54 -14.00
CA ARG A 206 19.02 8.18 -14.56
C ARG A 206 20.14 8.08 -13.50
N GLU A 207 20.00 8.78 -12.37
CA GLU A 207 20.97 8.77 -11.28
C GLU A 207 20.80 7.54 -10.37
N LEU A 208 19.71 6.77 -10.56
CA LEU A 208 19.44 5.54 -9.81
C LEU A 208 19.55 4.27 -10.66
N ALA A 209 20.02 4.40 -11.90
CA ALA A 209 20.30 3.24 -12.75
C ALA A 209 21.67 2.66 -12.33
N PRO A 210 21.77 1.36 -12.01
CA PRO A 210 23.08 0.73 -11.85
C PRO A 210 23.85 0.81 -13.17
N GLU A 211 25.11 1.26 -13.11
CA GLU A 211 26.04 1.19 -14.24
C GLU A 211 26.26 -0.26 -14.73
#